data_AF-A0A538PPD7-F1
#
_entry.id   AF-A0A538PPD7-F1
#
_cell.length_a   1.000
_cell.length_b   1.000
_cell.length_c   1.000
_cell.angle_alpha   90.00
_cell.angle_beta   90.00
_cell.angle_gamma   90.00
#
_symmetry.space_group_name_H-M   'P 1'
#
loop_
_entity.id
_entity.type
_entity.pdbx_description
1 polymer ?
#
loop_
_entity_poly.entity_id
_entity_poly.type
_entity_poly.pdbx_seq_one_letter_code
_entity_poly.pdbx_strand_id
1 'polypeptide(L)'
;MWASRLELNLVSRSSRSSAPGPEPDPSETPREAIDALALADLAGRSGAAAGIALVERAWTLLAGVREDVSIEQLAELRKTAGITSLRDPAAFAQLRRAIGDRFQRTTRLHPMPEGSRVLPAIATLFGPRVVADAHALMPLVHSATPDRKTVHAADVVYSLGLDRGKHYLARDLTAFPALAGQLDVARTIARGASGDDLYSAWFGAIRGLAVNPSGALPSFATTDAGADLRFNTMTAAYGQLKHNYVLMAGQPYSEFGCEIPDGYVEPAPAAYDGLIEYAARGSKIAALIDPSDRTGAKAHFDRVAGALRVIRAIVDDELANRPLSAAEKRWLGMVSELSVDTSEDITGYPPVYSGWYFDLFLEAEGDGMRGASYIADYFTSVEDGISYTGASAPRLGIFVVDTGGAPRAFVGPVARAYEVHTPLQTRLTDEDARKLSAVDDPWAASYTIAGPAARPALRLRYDTETGNVIVEAAAALGPATIKLLDHHRVPLATRTQRVEDGETAFAFPKKLAGKVGAVYVVIGAFRDWAVGDSYGQIATQWGKLEASEE
;
A
#
# COMPACT_ATOMS: atom_id res chain seq x y z
N MET A 1 -8.33 -3.80 -23.50
CA MET A 1 -8.10 -2.96 -22.29
C MET A 1 -6.68 -2.40 -22.27
N TRP A 2 -5.66 -3.21 -22.60
CA TRP A 2 -4.23 -2.84 -22.59
C TRP A 2 -3.88 -1.58 -23.41
N ALA A 3 -4.39 -1.48 -24.65
CA ALA A 3 -4.09 -0.39 -25.59
C ALA A 3 -4.53 1.03 -25.14
N SER A 4 -5.40 1.16 -24.15
CA SER A 4 -5.85 2.45 -23.64
C SER A 4 -5.26 2.82 -22.28
N ARG A 5 -4.56 1.89 -21.60
CA ARG A 5 -4.13 2.08 -20.20
C ARG A 5 -2.63 1.92 -19.98
N LEU A 6 -1.89 1.36 -20.93
CA LEU A 6 -0.42 1.29 -20.85
C LEU A 6 0.19 2.68 -21.11
N GLU A 7 0.74 3.29 -20.07
CA GLU A 7 1.34 4.63 -20.10
C GLU A 7 2.84 4.55 -20.34
N LEU A 8 3.32 5.16 -21.42
CA LEU A 8 4.74 5.40 -21.69
C LEU A 8 5.09 6.81 -21.21
N ASN A 9 5.95 6.92 -20.21
CA ASN A 9 6.32 8.20 -19.62
C ASN A 9 7.27 8.98 -20.55
N LEU A 10 6.85 10.17 -20.97
CA LEU A 10 7.61 11.04 -21.87
C LEU A 10 8.40 12.11 -21.12
N VAL A 11 7.80 12.71 -20.08
CA VAL A 11 8.42 13.72 -19.22
C VAL A 11 7.85 13.59 -17.80
N SER A 12 8.68 13.23 -16.82
CA SER A 12 8.23 12.86 -15.46
C SER A 12 7.69 14.02 -14.61
N ARG A 13 8.08 15.28 -14.85
CA ARG A 13 7.64 16.45 -14.05
C ARG A 13 7.76 16.20 -12.53
N SER A 14 6.65 16.14 -11.76
CA SER A 14 6.72 15.80 -10.33
C SER A 14 6.94 14.32 -10.07
N SER A 15 6.49 13.42 -10.95
CA SER A 15 6.49 11.97 -10.74
C SER A 15 6.40 11.24 -12.07
N ARG A 16 7.19 10.19 -12.28
CA ARG A 16 6.99 9.26 -13.41
C ARG A 16 5.66 8.49 -13.30
N SER A 17 4.98 8.33 -14.44
CA SER A 17 3.65 7.70 -14.57
C SER A 17 3.68 6.17 -14.59
N SER A 18 4.68 5.62 -15.27
CA SER A 18 4.80 4.20 -15.63
C SER A 18 5.22 3.30 -14.47
N ALA A 19 5.91 3.87 -13.48
CA ALA A 19 6.38 3.19 -12.28
C ALA A 19 6.24 4.14 -11.07
N PRO A 20 5.00 4.46 -10.65
CA PRO A 20 4.78 5.35 -9.53
C PRO A 20 5.35 4.72 -8.25
N GLY A 21 6.32 5.40 -7.63
CA GLY A 21 6.84 5.03 -6.32
C GLY A 21 5.94 5.51 -5.18
N PRO A 22 6.32 5.26 -3.92
CA PRO A 22 5.63 5.81 -2.75
C PRO A 22 5.83 7.33 -2.60
N GLU A 23 6.87 7.88 -3.23
CA GLU A 23 7.19 9.31 -3.21
C GLU A 23 7.25 9.90 -4.63
N PRO A 24 7.00 11.21 -4.80
CA PRO A 24 7.15 11.89 -6.08
C PRO A 24 8.58 11.77 -6.63
N ASP A 25 8.72 11.14 -7.81
CA ASP A 25 10.01 10.92 -8.45
C ASP A 25 10.10 11.65 -9.82
N PRO A 26 10.81 12.79 -9.88
CA PRO A 26 10.93 13.59 -11.10
C PRO A 26 11.97 13.02 -12.08
N SER A 27 12.61 11.89 -11.78
CA SER A 27 13.62 11.30 -12.67
C SER A 27 13.01 10.87 -14.00
N GLU A 28 13.74 11.14 -15.08
CA GLU A 28 13.25 10.87 -16.43
C GLU A 28 13.40 9.40 -16.82
N THR A 29 12.56 8.96 -17.75
CA THR A 29 12.55 7.60 -18.31
C THR A 29 12.84 7.61 -19.82
N PRO A 30 14.07 7.96 -20.27
CA PRO A 30 14.35 8.17 -21.70
C PRO A 30 13.96 7.00 -22.58
N ARG A 31 14.12 5.75 -22.10
CA ARG A 31 13.80 4.55 -22.87
C ARG A 31 12.32 4.49 -23.24
N GLU A 32 11.42 4.76 -22.31
CA GLU A 32 9.97 4.74 -22.57
C GLU A 32 9.55 5.82 -23.57
N ALA A 33 10.17 7.00 -23.49
CA ALA A 33 9.93 8.08 -24.43
C ALA A 33 10.37 7.70 -25.86
N ILE A 34 11.49 6.98 -25.99
CA ILE A 34 11.95 6.44 -27.28
C ILE A 34 11.05 5.29 -27.75
N ASP A 35 10.58 4.42 -26.86
CA ASP A 35 9.64 3.35 -27.19
C ASP A 35 8.30 3.92 -27.70
N ALA A 36 7.84 5.03 -27.14
CA ALA A 36 6.65 5.74 -27.62
C ALA A 36 6.85 6.28 -29.06
N LEU A 37 8.02 6.86 -29.36
CA LEU A 37 8.37 7.27 -30.72
C LEU A 37 8.47 6.08 -31.68
N ALA A 38 9.00 4.94 -31.22
CA ALA A 38 9.08 3.71 -32.01
C ALA A 38 7.69 3.16 -32.33
N LEU A 39 6.76 3.21 -31.38
CA LEU A 39 5.36 2.83 -31.59
C LEU A 39 4.68 3.73 -32.63
N ALA A 40 4.91 5.05 -32.56
CA ALA A 40 4.38 5.98 -33.54
C ALA A 40 4.97 5.77 -34.95
N ASP A 41 6.28 5.48 -35.03
CA ASP A 41 6.95 5.11 -36.27
C ASP A 41 6.38 3.80 -36.87
N LEU A 42 6.16 2.79 -36.03
CA LEU A 42 5.57 1.52 -36.44
C LEU A 42 4.13 1.69 -36.95
N ALA A 43 3.31 2.52 -36.29
CA ALA A 43 1.97 2.84 -36.75
C ALA A 43 1.97 3.48 -38.15
N GLY A 44 2.95 4.34 -38.43
CA GLY A 44 3.17 4.92 -39.76
C GLY A 44 3.60 3.87 -40.80
N ARG A 45 4.65 3.11 -40.52
CA ARG A 45 5.21 2.12 -41.46
C ARG A 45 4.29 0.95 -41.76
N SER A 46 3.46 0.55 -40.80
CA SER A 46 2.47 -0.52 -40.97
C SER A 46 1.21 -0.07 -41.73
N GLY A 47 1.01 1.23 -41.93
CA GLY A 47 -0.23 1.79 -42.47
C GLY A 47 -1.40 1.86 -41.47
N ALA A 48 -1.18 1.47 -40.21
CA ALA A 48 -2.21 1.47 -39.17
C ALA A 48 -2.62 2.87 -38.69
N ALA A 49 -1.81 3.90 -38.96
CA ALA A 49 -2.02 5.26 -38.48
C ALA A 49 -3.43 5.82 -38.78
N ALA A 50 -3.96 5.59 -39.99
CA ALA A 50 -5.31 6.06 -40.35
C ALA A 50 -6.41 5.36 -39.53
N GLY A 51 -6.26 4.07 -39.26
CA GLY A 51 -7.17 3.30 -38.41
C GLY A 51 -7.12 3.75 -36.96
N ILE A 52 -5.91 3.98 -36.42
CA ILE A 52 -5.73 4.52 -35.07
C ILE A 52 -6.40 5.89 -34.95
N ALA A 53 -6.15 6.80 -35.90
CA ALA A 53 -6.77 8.13 -35.91
C ALA A 53 -8.30 8.07 -36.02
N LEU A 54 -8.86 7.09 -36.75
CA LEU A 54 -10.31 6.90 -36.82
C LEU A 54 -10.90 6.47 -35.46
N VAL A 55 -10.26 5.53 -34.78
CA VAL A 55 -10.68 5.11 -33.42
C VAL A 55 -10.58 6.29 -32.45
N GLU A 56 -9.50 7.07 -32.52
CA GLU A 56 -9.31 8.26 -31.67
C GLU A 56 -10.44 9.29 -31.85
N ARG A 57 -10.83 9.57 -33.09
CA ARG A 57 -11.96 10.46 -33.39
C ARG A 57 -13.28 9.90 -32.87
N ALA A 58 -13.53 8.61 -33.06
CA ALA A 58 -14.73 7.95 -32.55
C ALA A 58 -14.80 8.04 -31.02
N TRP A 59 -13.71 7.73 -30.32
CA TRP A 59 -13.64 7.84 -28.86
C TRP A 59 -13.79 9.29 -28.38
N THR A 60 -13.32 10.25 -29.17
CA THR A 60 -13.52 11.68 -28.88
C THR A 60 -15.00 12.05 -28.92
N LEU A 61 -15.74 11.58 -29.93
CA LEU A 61 -17.19 11.80 -30.03
C LEU A 61 -17.99 11.03 -28.97
N LEU A 62 -17.43 9.94 -28.43
CA LEU A 62 -18.06 9.12 -27.40
C LEU A 62 -17.87 9.72 -26.00
N ALA A 63 -16.64 10.06 -25.61
CA ALA A 63 -16.31 10.38 -24.22
C ALA A 63 -15.41 11.61 -24.03
N GLY A 64 -15.29 12.45 -25.06
CA GLY A 64 -14.49 13.67 -25.01
C GLY A 64 -13.01 13.42 -25.27
N VAL A 65 -12.18 14.40 -24.95
CA VAL A 65 -10.76 14.42 -25.34
C VAL A 65 -9.86 13.68 -24.34
N ARG A 66 -8.67 13.31 -24.81
CA ARG A 66 -7.55 12.84 -23.98
C ARG A 66 -6.58 14.00 -23.72
N GLU A 67 -5.83 13.94 -22.62
CA GLU A 67 -4.81 14.95 -22.27
C GLU A 67 -3.37 14.49 -22.56
N ASP A 68 -3.16 13.18 -22.70
CA ASP A 68 -1.87 12.61 -23.05
C ASP A 68 -1.57 12.71 -24.55
N VAL A 69 -0.31 12.46 -24.91
CA VAL A 69 0.17 12.60 -26.28
C VAL A 69 -0.27 11.40 -27.12
N SER A 70 -1.06 11.66 -28.17
CA SER A 70 -1.49 10.61 -29.11
C SER A 70 -0.37 10.16 -30.05
N ILE A 71 -0.57 9.02 -30.73
CA ILE A 71 0.37 8.54 -31.76
C ILE A 71 0.61 9.55 -32.88
N GLU A 72 -0.45 10.24 -33.32
CA GLU A 72 -0.36 11.28 -34.35
C GLU A 72 0.47 12.48 -33.85
N GLN A 73 0.23 12.91 -32.62
CA GLN A 73 0.99 14.00 -31.99
C GLN A 73 2.44 13.61 -31.75
N LEU A 74 2.74 12.37 -31.37
CA LEU A 74 4.11 11.85 -31.26
C LEU A 74 4.85 11.89 -32.60
N ALA A 75 4.19 11.48 -33.68
CA ALA A 75 4.78 11.53 -35.02
C ALA A 75 5.10 12.98 -35.44
N GLU A 76 4.23 13.94 -35.09
CA GLU A 76 4.46 15.35 -35.37
C GLU A 76 5.54 15.97 -34.48
N LEU A 77 5.55 15.63 -33.19
CA LEU A 77 6.60 16.03 -32.25
C LEU A 77 7.96 15.53 -32.71
N ARG A 78 8.06 14.29 -33.21
CA ARG A 78 9.29 13.73 -33.77
C ARG A 78 9.83 14.58 -34.92
N LYS A 79 8.97 14.97 -35.86
CA LYS A 79 9.33 15.84 -37.00
C LYS A 79 9.76 17.22 -36.53
N THR A 80 8.95 17.85 -35.67
CA THR A 80 9.22 19.19 -35.13
C THR A 80 10.52 19.23 -34.33
N ALA A 81 10.83 18.16 -33.60
CA ALA A 81 12.06 18.02 -32.82
C ALA A 81 13.30 17.71 -33.68
N GLY A 82 13.13 17.42 -34.98
CA GLY A 82 14.22 17.04 -35.87
C GLY A 82 14.82 15.66 -35.60
N ILE A 83 14.07 14.75 -34.97
CA ILE A 83 14.55 13.42 -34.58
C ILE A 83 14.53 12.49 -35.80
N THR A 84 15.68 12.35 -36.46
CA THR A 84 15.85 11.47 -37.63
C THR A 84 16.08 10.01 -37.22
N SER A 85 16.84 9.75 -36.15
CA SER A 85 17.16 8.42 -35.63
C SER A 85 16.74 8.27 -34.18
N LEU A 86 16.01 7.19 -33.86
CA LEU A 86 15.64 6.85 -32.48
C LEU A 86 16.82 6.28 -31.66
N ARG A 87 17.93 5.95 -32.33
CA ARG A 87 19.18 5.51 -31.67
C ARG A 87 20.09 6.68 -31.30
N ASP A 88 19.75 7.89 -31.70
CA ASP A 88 20.51 9.08 -31.34
C ASP A 88 20.38 9.32 -29.82
N PRO A 89 21.50 9.36 -29.06
CA PRO A 89 21.47 9.69 -27.63
C PRO A 89 20.78 11.02 -27.32
N ALA A 90 20.72 11.96 -28.27
CA ALA A 90 20.05 13.25 -28.11
C ALA A 90 18.53 13.20 -28.33
N ALA A 91 17.98 12.11 -28.86
CA ALA A 91 16.57 12.03 -29.26
C ALA A 91 15.60 12.31 -28.10
N PHE A 92 15.89 11.78 -26.90
CA PHE A 92 15.07 12.06 -25.72
C PHE A 92 15.09 13.55 -25.36
N ALA A 93 16.27 14.18 -25.31
CA ALA A 93 16.40 15.59 -24.96
C ALA A 93 15.70 16.50 -26.00
N GLN A 94 15.74 16.13 -27.28
CA GLN A 94 15.01 16.80 -28.35
C GLN A 94 13.50 16.67 -28.18
N LEU A 95 12.99 15.46 -27.91
CA LEU A 95 11.57 15.22 -27.66
C LEU A 95 11.08 16.00 -26.44
N ARG A 96 11.79 15.92 -25.31
CA ARG A 96 11.46 16.66 -24.08
C ARG A 96 11.39 18.16 -24.32
N ARG A 97 12.34 18.73 -25.07
CA ARG A 97 12.32 20.15 -25.45
C ARG A 97 11.13 20.49 -26.33
N ALA A 98 10.79 19.63 -27.28
CA ALA A 98 9.64 19.82 -28.14
C ALA A 98 8.34 19.77 -27.33
N ILE A 99 8.19 18.85 -26.36
CA ILE A 99 7.03 18.79 -25.47
C ILE A 99 6.93 20.09 -24.65
N GLY A 100 8.01 20.49 -23.98
CA GLY A 100 8.02 21.66 -23.10
C GLY A 100 6.95 21.55 -22.01
N ASP A 101 6.20 22.63 -21.77
CA ASP A 101 5.10 22.65 -20.79
C ASP A 101 3.76 22.16 -21.35
N ARG A 102 3.70 21.81 -22.64
CA ARG A 102 2.49 21.25 -23.26
C ARG A 102 2.18 19.86 -22.71
N PHE A 103 0.94 19.39 -22.92
CA PHE A 103 0.48 18.05 -22.50
C PHE A 103 0.58 17.81 -20.99
N GLN A 104 0.41 18.87 -20.18
CA GLN A 104 0.24 18.72 -18.75
C GLN A 104 -1.15 18.15 -18.47
N ARG A 105 -1.19 16.96 -17.87
CA ARG A 105 -2.44 16.36 -17.43
C ARG A 105 -2.99 17.09 -16.21
N THR A 106 -4.31 17.13 -16.09
CA THR A 106 -5.02 17.81 -15.00
C THR A 106 -5.85 16.85 -14.14
N THR A 107 -6.13 15.63 -14.61
CA THR A 107 -6.66 14.52 -13.79
C THR A 107 -5.63 13.41 -13.56
N ARG A 108 -5.60 12.86 -12.34
CA ARG A 108 -4.91 11.60 -12.03
C ARG A 108 -5.77 10.42 -12.47
N LEU A 109 -5.48 9.85 -13.63
CA LEU A 109 -6.18 8.68 -14.18
C LEU A 109 -5.45 7.35 -13.95
N HIS A 110 -4.37 7.41 -13.20
CA HIS A 110 -3.49 6.31 -12.79
C HIS A 110 -3.01 6.59 -11.36
N PRO A 111 -2.56 5.56 -10.62
CA PRO A 111 -2.02 5.72 -9.28
C PRO A 111 -0.83 6.68 -9.27
N MET A 112 -0.80 7.64 -8.33
CA MET A 112 0.32 8.57 -8.13
C MET A 112 0.68 8.66 -6.64
N PRO A 113 1.95 8.86 -6.29
CA PRO A 113 2.35 9.12 -4.90
C PRO A 113 1.73 10.42 -4.38
N GLU A 114 1.60 10.50 -3.06
CA GLU A 114 1.18 11.73 -2.42
C GLU A 114 2.16 12.88 -2.72
N GLY A 115 1.65 14.03 -3.15
CA GLY A 115 2.46 15.21 -3.45
C GLY A 115 2.84 15.36 -4.92
N SER A 116 2.30 14.53 -5.83
CA SER A 116 2.43 14.73 -7.28
C SER A 116 1.63 15.96 -7.74
N ARG A 117 2.26 17.14 -7.68
CA ARG A 117 1.64 18.44 -8.00
C ARG A 117 1.53 18.72 -9.49
N VAL A 118 2.52 18.29 -10.27
CA VAL A 118 2.59 18.51 -11.72
C VAL A 118 2.68 17.15 -12.41
N LEU A 119 1.57 16.71 -13.00
CA LEU A 119 1.44 15.37 -13.59
C LEU A 119 2.30 15.22 -14.85
N PRO A 120 2.91 14.04 -15.09
CA PRO A 120 3.83 13.86 -16.20
C PRO A 120 3.13 13.91 -17.55
N ALA A 121 3.89 14.24 -18.59
CA ALA A 121 3.48 14.04 -19.98
C ALA A 121 3.73 12.58 -20.35
N ILE A 122 2.72 11.92 -20.89
CA ILE A 122 2.79 10.50 -21.25
C ILE A 122 2.26 10.28 -22.66
N ALA A 123 2.47 9.08 -23.19
CA ALA A 123 1.78 8.58 -24.36
C ALA A 123 1.10 7.25 -24.06
N THR A 124 -0.04 7.05 -24.70
CA THR A 124 -0.73 5.77 -24.80
C THR A 124 -1.20 5.57 -26.24
N LEU A 125 -1.57 4.35 -26.64
CA LEU A 125 -2.04 4.11 -28.02
C LEU A 125 -3.38 4.83 -28.25
N PHE A 126 -4.41 4.53 -27.46
CA PHE A 126 -5.71 5.21 -27.55
C PHE A 126 -6.01 6.17 -26.40
N GLY A 127 -5.60 5.82 -25.17
CA GLY A 127 -5.67 6.69 -23.99
C GLY A 127 -7.05 6.88 -23.38
N PRO A 128 -7.12 6.99 -22.04
CA PRO A 128 -8.38 7.25 -21.36
C PRO A 128 -8.83 8.69 -21.65
N ARG A 129 -10.13 8.87 -21.78
CA ARG A 129 -10.75 10.19 -21.93
C ARG A 129 -10.94 10.85 -20.57
N VAL A 130 -10.59 12.13 -20.50
CA VAL A 130 -10.70 12.92 -19.28
C VAL A 130 -12.12 13.48 -19.21
N VAL A 131 -13.00 12.68 -18.63
CA VAL A 131 -14.43 12.98 -18.54
C VAL A 131 -14.74 13.97 -17.42
N ALA A 132 -15.86 14.68 -17.58
CA ALA A 132 -16.34 15.74 -16.69
C ALA A 132 -16.30 15.41 -15.19
N ASP A 133 -16.76 14.22 -14.83
CA ASP A 133 -16.80 13.75 -13.44
C ASP A 133 -15.40 13.45 -12.90
N ALA A 134 -14.46 12.99 -13.73
CA ALA A 134 -13.14 12.60 -13.25
C ALA A 134 -12.42 13.77 -12.56
N HIS A 135 -12.50 14.98 -13.13
CA HIS A 135 -12.03 16.21 -12.50
C HIS A 135 -12.83 16.59 -11.26
N ALA A 136 -14.16 16.50 -11.32
CA ALA A 136 -15.03 16.95 -10.24
C ALA A 136 -14.86 16.09 -8.96
N LEU A 137 -14.40 14.85 -9.08
CA LEU A 137 -14.19 13.96 -7.94
C LEU A 137 -12.85 14.19 -7.23
N MET A 138 -11.84 14.75 -7.91
CA MET A 138 -10.50 14.96 -7.33
C MET A 138 -10.51 15.74 -6.01
N PRO A 139 -11.30 16.83 -5.84
CA PRO A 139 -11.28 17.61 -4.60
C PRO A 139 -11.88 16.87 -3.39
N LEU A 140 -12.66 15.80 -3.63
CA LEU A 140 -13.47 15.12 -2.62
C LEU A 140 -12.70 14.07 -1.81
N VAL A 141 -11.45 13.83 -2.16
CA VAL A 141 -10.52 12.93 -1.48
C VAL A 141 -9.21 13.65 -1.20
N HIS A 142 -8.30 12.99 -0.49
CA HIS A 142 -6.97 13.53 -0.28
C HIS A 142 -6.27 13.79 -1.64
N SER A 143 -5.45 14.83 -1.76
CA SER A 143 -4.99 15.75 -0.71
C SER A 143 -5.93 16.93 -0.40
N ALA A 144 -6.94 17.20 -1.23
CA ALA A 144 -7.85 18.36 -1.07
C ALA A 144 -8.85 18.21 0.09
N THR A 145 -9.28 16.97 0.37
CA THR A 145 -10.03 16.59 1.57
C THR A 145 -9.15 15.63 2.39
N PRO A 146 -8.35 16.12 3.35
CA PRO A 146 -7.42 15.29 4.12
C PRO A 146 -8.08 14.05 4.74
N ASP A 147 -7.35 12.95 4.79
CA ASP A 147 -7.73 11.64 5.34
C ASP A 147 -8.91 10.92 4.66
N ARG A 148 -9.66 11.58 3.76
CA ARG A 148 -10.73 10.96 3.00
C ARG A 148 -10.18 10.25 1.76
N LYS A 149 -10.36 8.93 1.69
CA LYS A 149 -9.81 8.07 0.61
C LYS A 149 -10.88 7.47 -0.31
N THR A 150 -12.15 7.74 -0.04
CA THR A 150 -13.29 7.16 -0.77
C THR A 150 -14.27 8.23 -1.20
N VAL A 151 -14.92 8.01 -2.34
CA VAL A 151 -16.06 8.81 -2.84
C VAL A 151 -17.31 7.94 -2.80
N HIS A 152 -18.44 8.51 -2.38
CA HIS A 152 -19.75 7.87 -2.37
C HIS A 152 -20.65 8.41 -3.49
N ALA A 153 -21.72 7.67 -3.81
CA ALA A 153 -22.74 8.16 -4.75
C ALA A 153 -23.33 9.52 -4.34
N ALA A 154 -23.42 9.78 -3.04
CA ALA A 154 -23.94 11.04 -2.52
C ALA A 154 -23.05 12.25 -2.85
N ASP A 155 -21.73 12.07 -2.93
CA ASP A 155 -20.78 13.09 -3.41
C ASP A 155 -21.07 13.47 -4.87
N VAL A 156 -21.27 12.46 -5.71
CA VAL A 156 -21.57 12.62 -7.14
C VAL A 156 -22.90 13.35 -7.30
N VAL A 157 -23.96 12.88 -6.62
CA VAL A 157 -25.30 13.46 -6.73
C VAL A 157 -25.31 14.92 -6.25
N TYR A 158 -24.60 15.23 -5.16
CA TYR A 158 -24.46 16.61 -4.70
C TYR A 158 -23.71 17.46 -5.74
N SER A 159 -22.61 16.96 -6.29
CA SER A 159 -21.80 17.65 -7.29
C SER A 159 -22.59 17.90 -8.58
N LEU A 160 -23.48 16.99 -8.95
CA LEU A 160 -24.44 17.14 -10.06
C LEU A 160 -25.58 18.13 -9.76
N GLY A 161 -25.68 18.65 -8.54
CA GLY A 161 -26.55 19.78 -8.20
C GLY A 161 -27.73 19.46 -7.29
N LEU A 162 -27.96 18.20 -6.90
CA LEU A 162 -29.05 17.85 -5.98
C LEU A 162 -28.58 17.97 -4.53
N ASP A 163 -29.02 19.02 -3.83
CA ASP A 163 -28.63 19.31 -2.44
C ASP A 163 -28.93 18.18 -1.46
N ARG A 164 -29.94 17.34 -1.76
CA ARG A 164 -30.30 16.16 -0.96
C ARG A 164 -29.11 15.21 -0.74
N GLY A 165 -28.12 15.19 -1.63
CA GLY A 165 -26.88 14.42 -1.43
C GLY A 165 -26.14 14.74 -0.12
N LYS A 166 -26.17 16.01 0.36
CA LYS A 166 -25.55 16.38 1.64
C LYS A 166 -26.18 15.66 2.84
N HIS A 167 -27.47 15.33 2.77
CA HIS A 167 -28.15 14.59 3.84
C HIS A 167 -27.49 13.22 4.08
N TYR A 168 -27.16 12.51 3.00
CA TYR A 168 -26.51 11.20 3.06
C TYR A 168 -25.00 11.27 3.39
N LEU A 169 -24.41 12.46 3.35
CA LEU A 169 -23.01 12.71 3.73
C LEU A 169 -22.87 13.25 5.17
N ALA A 170 -23.92 13.23 6.00
CA ALA A 170 -23.87 13.84 7.33
C ALA A 170 -22.71 13.31 8.22
N ARG A 171 -22.42 12.00 8.14
CA ARG A 171 -21.28 11.39 8.86
C ARG A 171 -19.94 11.88 8.30
N ASP A 172 -19.77 11.84 6.99
CA ASP A 172 -18.56 12.32 6.31
C ASP A 172 -18.31 13.82 6.54
N LEU A 173 -19.33 14.66 6.47
CA LEU A 173 -19.23 16.10 6.74
C LEU A 173 -18.78 16.39 8.18
N THR A 174 -19.11 15.49 9.11
CA THR A 174 -18.65 15.58 10.51
C THR A 174 -17.21 15.08 10.64
N ALA A 175 -16.84 14.03 9.90
CA ALA A 175 -15.52 13.41 9.95
C ALA A 175 -14.44 14.22 9.20
N PHE A 176 -14.81 14.90 8.11
CA PHE A 176 -13.90 15.58 7.19
C PHE A 176 -14.26 17.06 7.06
N PRO A 177 -13.67 17.96 7.88
CA PRO A 177 -14.06 19.37 7.91
C PRO A 177 -13.93 20.11 6.57
N ALA A 178 -13.00 19.69 5.70
CA ALA A 178 -12.80 20.28 4.39
C ALA A 178 -13.89 19.89 3.36
N LEU A 179 -14.60 18.78 3.58
CA LEU A 179 -15.50 18.19 2.59
C LEU A 179 -16.63 19.13 2.15
N ALA A 180 -17.19 19.92 3.08
CA ALA A 180 -18.27 20.84 2.75
C ALA A 180 -17.88 21.85 1.66
N GLY A 181 -16.69 22.46 1.78
CA GLY A 181 -16.15 23.37 0.79
C GLY A 181 -15.76 22.66 -0.50
N GLN A 182 -15.14 21.47 -0.40
CA GLN A 182 -14.72 20.72 -1.58
C GLN A 182 -15.89 20.17 -2.39
N LEU A 183 -17.04 19.87 -1.76
CA LEU A 183 -18.29 19.54 -2.45
C LEU A 183 -18.79 20.72 -3.32
N ASP A 184 -18.63 21.96 -2.87
CA ASP A 184 -19.02 23.14 -3.65
C ASP A 184 -18.03 23.42 -4.81
N VAL A 185 -16.74 23.12 -4.60
CA VAL A 185 -15.73 23.13 -5.67
C VAL A 185 -16.06 22.06 -6.73
N ALA A 186 -16.29 20.82 -6.30
CA ALA A 186 -16.67 19.71 -7.17
C ALA A 186 -17.92 20.02 -8.00
N ARG A 187 -18.94 20.59 -7.36
CA ARG A 187 -20.15 21.07 -8.04
C ARG A 187 -19.87 22.13 -9.09
N THR A 188 -18.97 23.07 -8.79
CA THR A 188 -18.59 24.13 -9.75
C THR A 188 -17.91 23.53 -10.97
N ILE A 189 -16.98 22.59 -10.77
CA ILE A 189 -16.32 21.85 -11.86
C ILE A 189 -17.35 21.07 -12.69
N ALA A 190 -18.23 20.31 -12.04
CA ALA A 190 -19.27 19.51 -12.72
C ALA A 190 -20.28 20.38 -13.49
N ARG A 191 -20.56 21.61 -13.04
CA ARG A 191 -21.42 22.57 -13.76
C ARG A 191 -20.72 23.17 -14.98
N GLY A 192 -19.43 23.50 -14.86
CA GLY A 192 -18.62 24.03 -15.95
C GLY A 192 -18.28 23.00 -17.02
N ALA A 193 -18.44 21.70 -16.71
CA ALA A 193 -18.18 20.65 -17.67
C ALA A 193 -19.22 20.66 -18.81
N SER A 194 -18.69 20.81 -20.03
CA SER A 194 -19.38 20.75 -21.30
C SER A 194 -18.48 20.09 -22.34
N GLY A 195 -19.05 19.34 -23.26
CA GLY A 195 -18.35 18.74 -24.38
C GLY A 195 -19.35 18.37 -25.48
N ASP A 196 -18.85 18.30 -26.71
CA ASP A 196 -19.65 17.93 -27.90
C ASP A 196 -19.77 16.40 -28.07
N ASP A 197 -19.46 15.64 -27.02
CA ASP A 197 -19.44 14.18 -26.99
C ASP A 197 -20.68 13.57 -26.30
N LEU A 198 -20.96 12.28 -26.55
CA LEU A 198 -22.13 11.58 -26.01
C LEU A 198 -22.10 11.45 -24.48
N TYR A 199 -20.92 11.28 -23.88
CA TYR A 199 -20.76 11.21 -22.43
C TYR A 199 -21.20 12.53 -21.79
N SER A 200 -20.70 13.65 -22.30
CA SER A 200 -21.05 15.00 -21.83
C SER A 200 -22.54 15.30 -21.99
N ALA A 201 -23.16 14.86 -23.08
CA ALA A 201 -24.61 14.99 -23.29
C ALA A 201 -25.42 14.23 -22.24
N TRP A 202 -25.09 12.96 -21.97
CA TRP A 202 -25.77 12.16 -20.94
C TRP A 202 -25.48 12.72 -19.54
N PHE A 203 -24.23 13.05 -19.22
CA PHE A 203 -23.85 13.69 -17.96
C PHE A 203 -24.68 14.97 -17.71
N GLY A 204 -24.86 15.79 -18.76
CA GLY A 204 -25.75 16.95 -18.73
C GLY A 204 -27.22 16.62 -18.47
N ALA A 205 -27.74 15.52 -19.04
CA ALA A 205 -29.10 15.05 -18.76
C ALA A 205 -29.27 14.61 -17.30
N ILE A 206 -28.28 13.94 -16.70
CA ILE A 206 -28.31 13.57 -15.28
C ILE A 206 -28.30 14.83 -14.41
N ARG A 207 -27.44 15.81 -14.73
CA ARG A 207 -27.42 17.12 -14.06
C ARG A 207 -28.78 17.84 -14.16
N GLY A 208 -29.47 17.70 -15.29
CA GLY A 208 -30.81 18.22 -15.50
C GLY A 208 -31.85 17.71 -14.50
N LEU A 209 -31.70 16.48 -13.98
CA LEU A 209 -32.61 15.91 -12.95
C LEU A 209 -32.57 16.67 -11.62
N ALA A 210 -31.50 17.42 -11.36
CA ALA A 210 -31.38 18.25 -10.16
C ALA A 210 -32.22 19.54 -10.25
N VAL A 211 -32.67 19.93 -11.44
CA VAL A 211 -33.47 21.14 -11.65
C VAL A 211 -34.94 20.85 -11.37
N ASN A 212 -35.56 21.64 -10.49
CA ASN A 212 -37.00 21.60 -10.31
C ASN A 212 -37.70 22.21 -11.54
N PRO A 213 -38.58 21.47 -12.23
CA PRO A 213 -39.36 22.04 -13.32
C PRO A 213 -40.36 23.07 -12.79
N SER A 214 -40.63 24.10 -13.59
CA SER A 214 -41.71 25.06 -13.32
C SER A 214 -43.08 24.46 -13.63
N GLY A 215 -44.09 24.73 -12.80
CA GLY A 215 -45.48 24.32 -13.04
C GLY A 215 -46.11 23.55 -11.87
N ALA A 216 -47.26 22.94 -12.11
CA ALA A 216 -47.93 22.09 -11.13
C ALA A 216 -47.23 20.73 -11.01
N LEU A 217 -46.79 20.38 -9.80
CA LEU A 217 -46.16 19.10 -9.51
C LEU A 217 -47.05 18.25 -8.60
N PRO A 218 -47.02 16.91 -8.73
CA PRO A 218 -47.61 16.01 -7.74
C PRO A 218 -47.04 16.31 -6.35
N SER A 219 -47.87 16.20 -5.31
CA SER A 219 -47.51 16.60 -3.93
C SER A 219 -46.27 15.91 -3.39
N PHE A 220 -46.00 14.66 -3.79
CA PHE A 220 -44.80 13.94 -3.36
C PHE A 220 -43.50 14.56 -3.90
N ALA A 221 -43.53 15.20 -5.08
CA ALA A 221 -42.35 15.63 -5.81
C ALA A 221 -41.65 16.84 -5.16
N THR A 222 -42.33 17.52 -4.23
CA THR A 222 -41.79 18.62 -3.44
C THR A 222 -41.40 18.20 -2.02
N THR A 223 -41.47 16.91 -1.70
CA THR A 223 -41.08 16.37 -0.39
C THR A 223 -39.65 15.83 -0.42
N ASP A 224 -39.08 15.60 0.77
CA ASP A 224 -37.84 14.88 0.95
C ASP A 224 -37.83 13.50 0.28
N ALA A 225 -38.93 12.75 0.37
CA ALA A 225 -39.05 11.46 -0.32
C ALA A 225 -39.03 11.61 -1.85
N GLY A 226 -39.58 12.70 -2.38
CA GLY A 226 -39.46 13.04 -3.80
C GLY A 226 -38.03 13.38 -4.22
N ALA A 227 -37.28 14.08 -3.35
CA ALA A 227 -35.86 14.34 -3.57
C ALA A 227 -35.01 13.06 -3.50
N ASP A 228 -35.33 12.13 -2.60
CA ASP A 228 -34.68 10.82 -2.49
C ASP A 228 -34.97 9.92 -3.70
N LEU A 229 -36.18 9.98 -4.26
CA LEU A 229 -36.49 9.33 -5.52
C LEU A 229 -35.62 9.87 -6.67
N ARG A 230 -35.41 11.19 -6.75
CA ARG A 230 -34.51 11.79 -7.74
C ARG A 230 -33.05 11.41 -7.50
N PHE A 231 -32.62 11.37 -6.24
CA PHE A 231 -31.30 10.87 -5.87
C PHE A 231 -31.08 9.44 -6.40
N ASN A 232 -32.06 8.56 -6.22
CA ASN A 232 -32.03 7.19 -6.73
C ASN A 232 -31.90 7.16 -8.26
N THR A 233 -32.73 7.94 -8.97
CA THR A 233 -32.65 8.04 -10.44
C THR A 233 -31.29 8.56 -10.92
N MET A 234 -30.76 9.61 -10.30
CA MET A 234 -29.46 10.18 -10.65
C MET A 234 -28.33 9.16 -10.42
N THR A 235 -28.37 8.43 -9.31
CA THR A 235 -27.37 7.40 -8.99
C THR A 235 -27.41 6.26 -10.01
N ALA A 236 -28.61 5.75 -10.33
CA ALA A 236 -28.77 4.70 -11.33
C ALA A 236 -28.30 5.15 -12.73
N ALA A 237 -28.68 6.37 -13.14
CA ALA A 237 -28.26 6.93 -14.43
C ALA A 237 -26.74 7.16 -14.50
N TYR A 238 -26.13 7.63 -13.41
CA TYR A 238 -24.68 7.79 -13.32
C TYR A 238 -23.95 6.44 -13.37
N GLY A 239 -24.46 5.42 -12.67
CA GLY A 239 -23.95 4.06 -12.76
C GLY A 239 -23.96 3.54 -14.20
N GLN A 240 -25.07 3.73 -14.92
CA GLN A 240 -25.17 3.33 -16.33
C GLN A 240 -24.22 4.13 -17.24
N LEU A 241 -24.06 5.43 -16.98
CA LEU A 241 -23.08 6.26 -17.68
C LEU A 241 -21.67 5.70 -17.49
N LYS A 242 -21.24 5.40 -16.25
CA LYS A 242 -19.90 4.80 -16.04
C LYS A 242 -19.77 3.43 -16.69
N HIS A 243 -20.81 2.60 -16.63
CA HIS A 243 -20.82 1.26 -17.22
C HIS A 243 -20.61 1.30 -18.75
N ASN A 244 -21.33 2.17 -19.46
CA ASN A 244 -21.26 2.24 -20.92
C ASN A 244 -19.92 2.74 -21.47
N TYR A 245 -19.17 3.48 -20.66
CA TYR A 245 -17.91 4.09 -21.06
C TYR A 245 -16.70 3.55 -20.28
N VAL A 246 -16.84 2.45 -19.53
CA VAL A 246 -15.82 1.93 -18.61
C VAL A 246 -14.43 1.74 -19.25
N LEU A 247 -14.40 1.37 -20.54
CA LEU A 247 -13.15 1.17 -21.29
C LEU A 247 -12.52 2.46 -21.81
N MET A 248 -13.32 3.54 -21.96
CA MET A 248 -12.92 4.80 -22.57
C MET A 248 -12.70 5.90 -21.54
N ALA A 249 -13.62 6.04 -20.58
CA ALA A 249 -13.57 7.07 -19.56
C ALA A 249 -12.48 6.75 -18.53
N GLY A 250 -11.59 7.73 -18.31
CA GLY A 250 -10.64 7.69 -17.22
C GLY A 250 -11.36 7.64 -15.87
N GLN A 251 -10.92 6.75 -15.00
CA GLN A 251 -11.34 6.74 -13.60
C GLN A 251 -10.32 7.54 -12.80
N PRO A 252 -10.74 8.52 -11.99
CA PRO A 252 -9.82 9.25 -11.15
C PRO A 252 -9.29 8.33 -10.04
N TYR A 253 -8.00 8.44 -9.75
CA TYR A 253 -7.35 7.78 -8.63
C TYR A 253 -7.09 8.78 -7.50
N SER A 254 -7.22 8.29 -6.27
CA SER A 254 -6.60 8.97 -5.13
C SER A 254 -5.08 8.79 -5.18
N GLU A 255 -4.32 9.60 -4.45
CA GLU A 255 -2.91 9.27 -4.21
C GLU A 255 -2.81 7.98 -3.36
N PHE A 256 -1.64 7.32 -3.35
CA PHE A 256 -1.39 6.10 -2.59
C PHE A 256 0.06 6.03 -2.08
N GLY A 257 0.29 5.18 -1.07
CA GLY A 257 1.62 4.86 -0.56
C GLY A 257 1.54 4.04 0.74
N CYS A 258 2.26 2.91 0.78
CA CYS A 258 2.64 2.22 2.00
C CYS A 258 4.16 2.06 1.94
N GLU A 259 4.87 2.55 2.95
CA GLU A 259 6.32 2.41 3.04
C GLU A 259 6.71 1.87 4.40
N ILE A 260 7.81 1.12 4.44
CA ILE A 260 8.56 0.94 5.69
C ILE A 260 9.39 2.21 5.83
N PRO A 261 9.05 3.12 6.77
CA PRO A 261 9.58 4.48 6.76
C PRO A 261 11.06 4.55 7.20
N ASP A 262 11.55 3.51 7.88
CA ASP A 262 12.91 3.46 8.43
C ASP A 262 13.35 2.01 8.69
N GLY A 263 14.66 1.79 8.81
CA GLY A 263 15.26 0.50 9.16
C GLY A 263 16.52 0.66 10.01
N TYR A 264 16.96 -0.44 10.62
CA TYR A 264 18.25 -0.51 11.32
C TYR A 264 18.91 -1.85 11.03
N VAL A 265 20.22 -1.86 10.80
CA VAL A 265 20.99 -3.07 10.54
C VAL A 265 21.88 -3.39 11.75
N GLU A 266 22.01 -4.68 12.08
CA GLU A 266 22.92 -5.15 13.14
C GLU A 266 24.34 -4.58 12.91
N PRO A 267 24.98 -3.91 13.90
CA PRO A 267 26.25 -3.23 13.71
C PRO A 267 27.46 -4.20 13.72
N ALA A 268 27.49 -5.14 12.78
CA ALA A 268 28.47 -6.23 12.70
C ALA A 268 29.34 -6.17 11.41
N PRO A 269 30.13 -5.09 11.18
CA PRO A 269 30.81 -4.85 9.91
C PRO A 269 31.74 -6.01 9.49
N ALA A 270 32.51 -6.55 10.42
CA ALA A 270 33.42 -7.67 10.15
C ALA A 270 32.67 -8.96 9.77
N ALA A 271 31.46 -9.18 10.29
CA ALA A 271 30.64 -10.32 9.91
C ALA A 271 30.17 -10.18 8.45
N TYR A 272 29.69 -8.99 8.06
CA TYR A 272 29.31 -8.71 6.67
C TYR A 272 30.49 -8.82 5.71
N ASP A 273 31.67 -8.33 6.07
CA ASP A 273 32.89 -8.49 5.26
C ASP A 273 33.21 -9.98 5.04
N GLY A 274 33.09 -10.80 6.10
CA GLY A 274 33.23 -12.25 6.01
C GLY A 274 32.19 -12.91 5.10
N LEU A 275 30.93 -12.47 5.16
CA LEU A 275 29.85 -12.98 4.29
C LEU A 275 30.02 -12.54 2.83
N ILE A 276 30.54 -11.34 2.58
CA ILE A 276 30.88 -10.87 1.23
C ILE A 276 31.98 -11.76 0.62
N GLU A 277 33.00 -12.10 1.40
CA GLU A 277 34.06 -13.03 0.98
C GLU A 277 33.52 -14.45 0.78
N TYR A 278 32.60 -14.92 1.64
CA TYR A 278 31.88 -16.18 1.44
C TYR A 278 31.17 -16.21 0.10
N ALA A 279 30.39 -15.17 -0.23
CA ALA A 279 29.69 -15.07 -1.51
C ALA A 279 30.66 -15.02 -2.70
N ALA A 280 31.78 -14.29 -2.57
CA ALA A 280 32.83 -14.25 -3.59
C ALA A 280 33.46 -15.64 -3.84
N ARG A 281 33.68 -16.43 -2.79
CA ARG A 281 34.17 -17.82 -2.90
C ARG A 281 33.11 -18.74 -3.51
N GLY A 282 31.85 -18.59 -3.12
CA GLY A 282 30.73 -19.31 -3.71
C GLY A 282 30.63 -19.08 -5.22
N SER A 283 30.73 -17.82 -5.66
CA SER A 283 30.74 -17.47 -7.09
C SER A 283 31.90 -18.12 -7.86
N LYS A 284 33.10 -18.19 -7.26
CA LYS A 284 34.26 -18.90 -7.86
C LYS A 284 34.02 -20.40 -7.98
N ILE A 285 33.43 -21.04 -6.97
CA ILE A 285 33.09 -22.46 -6.99
C ILE A 285 32.02 -22.73 -8.05
N ALA A 286 30.95 -21.92 -8.08
CA ALA A 286 29.87 -22.03 -9.05
C ALA A 286 30.39 -21.92 -10.49
N ALA A 287 31.28 -20.96 -10.76
CA ALA A 287 31.91 -20.81 -12.08
C ALA A 287 32.78 -22.02 -12.49
N LEU A 288 33.34 -22.76 -11.52
CA LEU A 288 34.14 -23.96 -11.78
C LEU A 288 33.27 -25.18 -12.10
N ILE A 289 32.19 -25.38 -11.32
CA ILE A 289 31.35 -26.60 -11.42
C ILE A 289 30.18 -26.45 -12.41
N ASP A 290 29.75 -25.21 -12.67
CA ASP A 290 28.73 -24.86 -13.65
C ASP A 290 29.15 -23.60 -14.44
N PRO A 291 30.13 -23.73 -15.36
CA PRO A 291 30.67 -22.59 -16.11
C PRO A 291 29.63 -21.87 -16.98
N SER A 292 28.56 -22.58 -17.35
CA SER A 292 27.40 -22.07 -18.11
C SER A 292 26.32 -21.44 -17.24
N ASP A 293 26.45 -21.50 -15.91
CA ASP A 293 25.47 -21.06 -14.92
C ASP A 293 24.04 -21.60 -15.16
N ARG A 294 23.93 -22.87 -15.58
CA ARG A 294 22.64 -23.54 -15.84
C ARG A 294 21.78 -23.66 -14.58
N THR A 295 22.42 -23.76 -13.41
CA THR A 295 21.77 -23.80 -12.10
C THR A 295 21.48 -22.41 -11.54
N GLY A 296 22.05 -21.35 -12.13
CA GLY A 296 21.97 -19.98 -11.61
C GLY A 296 22.79 -19.76 -10.33
N ALA A 297 23.62 -20.72 -9.91
CA ALA A 297 24.39 -20.64 -8.67
C ALA A 297 25.39 -19.47 -8.66
N LYS A 298 26.03 -19.18 -9.80
CA LYS A 298 26.96 -18.04 -9.89
C LYS A 298 26.18 -16.74 -9.79
N ALA A 299 25.10 -16.59 -10.58
CA ALA A 299 24.23 -15.42 -10.50
C ALA A 299 23.68 -15.20 -9.08
N HIS A 300 23.31 -16.28 -8.38
CA HIS A 300 22.88 -16.22 -6.98
C HIS A 300 23.96 -15.64 -6.06
N PHE A 301 25.18 -16.20 -6.05
CA PHE A 301 26.26 -15.67 -5.20
C PHE A 301 26.62 -14.22 -5.54
N ASP A 302 26.53 -13.83 -6.82
CA ASP A 302 26.74 -12.44 -7.23
C ASP A 302 25.64 -11.51 -6.66
N ARG A 303 24.36 -11.94 -6.65
CA ARG A 303 23.25 -11.22 -6.00
C ARG A 303 23.44 -11.10 -4.50
N VAL A 304 23.77 -12.21 -3.82
CA VAL A 304 24.07 -12.23 -2.38
C VAL A 304 25.19 -11.25 -2.04
N ALA A 305 26.28 -11.26 -2.80
CA ALA A 305 27.38 -10.32 -2.61
C ALA A 305 26.96 -8.86 -2.85
N GLY A 306 26.05 -8.60 -3.80
CA GLY A 306 25.45 -7.29 -4.03
C GLY A 306 24.67 -6.80 -2.81
N ALA A 307 23.73 -7.60 -2.30
CA ALA A 307 22.91 -7.26 -1.14
C ALA A 307 23.76 -7.01 0.11
N LEU A 308 24.72 -7.90 0.40
CA LEU A 308 25.60 -7.78 1.57
C LEU A 308 26.48 -6.52 1.53
N ARG A 309 26.93 -6.07 0.34
CA ARG A 309 27.68 -4.81 0.21
C ARG A 309 26.83 -3.58 0.50
N VAL A 310 25.55 -3.60 0.12
CA VAL A 310 24.62 -2.51 0.45
C VAL A 310 24.37 -2.48 1.96
N ILE A 311 24.09 -3.64 2.58
CA ILE A 311 23.94 -3.78 4.03
C ILE A 311 25.20 -3.28 4.76
N ARG A 312 26.39 -3.65 4.28
CA ARG A 312 27.66 -3.21 4.85
C ARG A 312 27.85 -1.69 4.76
N ALA A 313 27.48 -1.07 3.65
CA ALA A 313 27.56 0.38 3.47
C ALA A 313 26.60 1.13 4.44
N ILE A 314 25.39 0.61 4.60
CA ILE A 314 24.41 1.11 5.58
C ILE A 314 24.97 1.05 7.00
N VAL A 315 25.62 -0.07 7.37
CA VAL A 315 26.28 -0.22 8.68
C VAL A 315 27.40 0.80 8.87
N ASP A 316 28.17 1.18 7.83
CA ASP A 316 29.17 2.24 7.94
C ASP A 316 28.53 3.62 8.22
N ASP A 317 27.38 3.89 7.61
CA ASP A 317 26.63 5.12 7.83
C ASP A 317 26.05 5.17 9.25
N GLU A 318 25.44 4.08 9.71
CA GLU A 318 24.90 3.95 11.06
C GLU A 318 25.98 4.05 12.15
N LEU A 319 27.12 3.36 11.98
CA LEU A 319 28.26 3.43 12.91
C LEU A 319 28.89 4.83 12.94
N ALA A 320 28.84 5.57 11.83
CA ALA A 320 29.24 6.97 11.78
C ALA A 320 28.16 7.93 12.29
N ASN A 321 27.07 7.41 12.87
CA ASN A 321 25.94 8.16 13.40
C ASN A 321 25.27 9.06 12.35
N ARG A 322 25.29 8.67 11.07
CA ARG A 322 24.60 9.35 10.00
C ARG A 322 23.17 8.80 9.86
N PRO A 323 22.17 9.66 9.65
CA PRO A 323 20.85 9.19 9.24
C PRO A 323 20.94 8.51 7.88
N LEU A 324 20.18 7.43 7.70
CA LEU A 324 20.06 6.77 6.41
C LEU A 324 19.53 7.73 5.34
N SER A 325 20.16 7.69 4.17
CA SER A 325 19.69 8.39 2.98
C SER A 325 18.36 7.82 2.49
N ALA A 326 17.65 8.59 1.67
CA ALA A 326 16.39 8.13 1.05
C ALA A 326 16.59 6.85 0.21
N ALA A 327 17.75 6.70 -0.45
CA ALA A 327 18.06 5.51 -1.24
C ALA A 327 18.26 4.27 -0.36
N GLU A 328 18.95 4.41 0.78
CA GLU A 328 19.17 3.32 1.73
C GLU A 328 17.87 2.89 2.41
N LYS A 329 17.06 3.86 2.85
CA LYS A 329 15.72 3.58 3.41
C LYS A 329 14.83 2.86 2.42
N ARG A 330 14.80 3.32 1.17
CA ARG A 330 14.03 2.68 0.11
C ARG A 330 14.52 1.27 -0.13
N TRP A 331 15.82 1.04 -0.22
CA TRP A 331 16.37 -0.29 -0.42
C TRP A 331 16.07 -1.22 0.76
N LEU A 332 16.28 -0.78 2.01
CA LEU A 332 15.94 -1.56 3.20
C LEU A 332 14.45 -1.88 3.28
N GLY A 333 13.59 -0.92 2.92
CA GLY A 333 12.14 -1.10 2.89
C GLY A 333 11.67 -2.16 1.88
N MET A 334 12.48 -2.51 0.89
CA MET A 334 12.23 -3.60 -0.05
C MET A 334 12.66 -4.97 0.50
N VAL A 335 12.32 -5.28 1.77
CA VAL A 335 12.68 -6.55 2.44
C VAL A 335 12.13 -7.73 1.65
N SER A 336 10.80 -7.76 1.53
CA SER A 336 10.05 -8.66 0.68
C SER A 336 9.04 -7.82 -0.08
N GLU A 337 9.17 -7.82 -1.39
CA GLU A 337 8.18 -7.28 -2.29
C GLU A 337 7.37 -8.45 -2.83
N LEU A 338 6.08 -8.50 -2.48
CA LEU A 338 5.08 -9.10 -3.35
C LEU A 338 4.92 -8.17 -4.55
N SER A 339 5.84 -8.26 -5.53
CA SER A 339 5.68 -7.42 -6.71
C SER A 339 4.48 -7.92 -7.52
N VAL A 340 3.83 -6.98 -8.20
CA VAL A 340 2.83 -7.31 -9.20
C VAL A 340 3.62 -7.51 -10.48
N ASP A 341 3.77 -8.75 -10.95
CA ASP A 341 4.34 -8.97 -12.27
C ASP A 341 3.42 -8.30 -13.31
N THR A 342 3.88 -7.18 -13.85
CA THR A 342 3.14 -6.40 -14.87
C THR A 342 3.07 -7.09 -16.23
N SER A 343 3.76 -8.22 -16.41
CA SER A 343 3.70 -9.03 -17.62
C SER A 343 2.53 -10.02 -17.65
N GLU A 344 1.85 -10.23 -16.51
CA GLU A 344 0.65 -11.05 -16.42
C GLU A 344 -0.54 -10.27 -15.83
N ASP A 345 -1.74 -10.56 -16.33
CA ASP A 345 -2.96 -9.80 -16.07
C ASP A 345 -3.44 -9.99 -14.60
N ILE A 346 -3.59 -8.86 -13.89
CA ILE A 346 -4.52 -8.54 -12.78
C ILE A 346 -4.43 -9.26 -11.40
N THR A 347 -5.04 -8.57 -10.42
CA THR A 347 -5.39 -8.98 -9.05
C THR A 347 -5.67 -10.47 -8.86
N GLY A 348 -4.99 -11.11 -7.91
CA GLY A 348 -5.13 -12.54 -7.60
C GLY A 348 -3.96 -13.41 -8.06
N TYR A 349 -2.93 -12.82 -8.67
CA TYR A 349 -1.68 -13.50 -9.03
C TYR A 349 -0.90 -13.97 -7.78
N PRO A 350 -0.19 -15.11 -7.83
CA PRO A 350 0.67 -15.53 -6.73
C PRO A 350 1.72 -14.45 -6.39
N PRO A 351 2.15 -14.40 -5.12
CA PRO A 351 3.25 -13.54 -4.68
C PRO A 351 4.43 -13.63 -5.64
N VAL A 352 4.96 -12.50 -6.13
CA VAL A 352 6.32 -12.49 -6.65
C VAL A 352 7.26 -12.44 -5.46
N TYR A 353 8.22 -13.36 -5.37
CA TYR A 353 9.17 -13.43 -4.25
C TYR A 353 10.41 -12.57 -4.57
N SER A 354 10.20 -11.25 -4.60
CA SER A 354 11.20 -10.23 -4.93
C SER A 354 11.62 -9.41 -3.71
N GLY A 355 12.72 -8.66 -3.79
CA GLY A 355 13.27 -7.90 -2.66
C GLY A 355 14.56 -8.52 -2.12
N TRP A 356 15.30 -7.75 -1.31
CA TRP A 356 16.66 -8.12 -0.96
C TRP A 356 16.75 -9.36 -0.07
N TYR A 357 15.68 -9.73 0.65
CA TYR A 357 15.63 -10.98 1.41
C TYR A 357 15.64 -12.20 0.48
N PHE A 358 14.82 -12.19 -0.57
CA PHE A 358 14.74 -13.31 -1.52
C PHE A 358 15.99 -13.42 -2.41
N ASP A 359 16.69 -12.31 -2.64
CA ASP A 359 18.01 -12.31 -3.29
C ASP A 359 19.07 -13.10 -2.50
N LEU A 360 18.85 -13.37 -1.21
CA LEU A 360 19.74 -14.18 -0.38
C LEU A 360 19.61 -15.69 -0.63
N PHE A 361 18.67 -16.11 -1.48
CA PHE A 361 18.35 -17.51 -1.74
C PHE A 361 18.60 -17.91 -3.19
N LEU A 362 18.90 -19.19 -3.42
CA LEU A 362 19.13 -19.73 -4.76
C LEU A 362 17.79 -19.86 -5.49
N GLU A 363 16.82 -20.52 -4.84
CA GLU A 363 15.43 -20.57 -5.26
C GLU A 363 14.59 -19.62 -4.38
N ALA A 364 14.27 -18.44 -4.89
CA ALA A 364 13.62 -17.37 -4.13
C ALA A 364 12.36 -17.83 -3.36
N GLU A 365 11.42 -18.48 -4.03
CA GLU A 365 10.20 -19.00 -3.39
C GLU A 365 10.50 -20.21 -2.50
N GLY A 366 11.05 -21.27 -3.08
CA GLY A 366 11.18 -22.57 -2.43
C GLY A 366 12.11 -22.55 -1.21
N ASP A 367 13.20 -21.79 -1.27
CA ASP A 367 14.13 -21.62 -0.15
C ASP A 367 13.71 -20.47 0.78
N GLY A 368 13.34 -19.31 0.22
CA GLY A 368 13.02 -18.12 1.00
C GLY A 368 11.75 -18.25 1.84
N MET A 369 10.82 -19.12 1.44
CA MET A 369 9.62 -19.45 2.22
C MET A 369 9.77 -20.70 3.09
N ARG A 370 10.91 -21.38 3.01
CA ARG A 370 11.18 -22.55 3.86
C ARG A 370 11.30 -22.10 5.31
N GLY A 371 10.72 -22.90 6.23
CA GLY A 371 10.88 -22.64 7.65
C GLY A 371 12.36 -22.62 8.05
N ALA A 372 12.77 -21.64 8.84
CA ALA A 372 14.18 -21.42 9.23
C ALA A 372 14.71 -22.39 10.31
N SER A 373 13.94 -23.44 10.66
CA SER A 373 14.34 -24.40 11.68
C SER A 373 15.28 -25.45 11.10
N TYR A 374 16.41 -25.69 11.76
CA TYR A 374 17.39 -26.70 11.37
C TYR A 374 18.11 -27.27 12.59
N ILE A 375 18.78 -28.41 12.42
CA ILE A 375 19.75 -28.95 13.37
C ILE A 375 20.98 -29.48 12.62
N ALA A 376 22.16 -29.28 13.19
CA ALA A 376 23.41 -29.80 12.66
C ALA A 376 24.27 -30.31 13.81
N ASP A 377 24.87 -31.48 13.63
CA ASP A 377 25.97 -31.90 14.50
C ASP A 377 27.23 -31.11 14.16
N TYR A 378 27.96 -30.72 15.21
CA TYR A 378 29.23 -30.01 15.04
C TYR A 378 30.39 -30.71 15.75
N PHE A 379 30.10 -31.69 16.62
CA PHE A 379 31.12 -32.45 17.32
C PHE A 379 30.65 -33.86 17.70
N THR A 380 31.57 -34.81 17.77
CA THR A 380 31.31 -36.19 18.22
C THR A 380 32.41 -36.63 19.17
N SER A 381 32.06 -36.88 20.43
CA SER A 381 32.86 -37.55 21.45
C SER A 381 32.53 -39.04 21.45
N VAL A 382 33.55 -39.89 21.46
CA VAL A 382 33.35 -41.35 21.60
C VAL A 382 32.80 -41.68 22.99
N GLU A 383 33.10 -40.86 23.99
CA GLU A 383 32.71 -41.07 25.39
C GLU A 383 31.37 -40.39 25.72
N ASP A 384 31.14 -39.19 25.19
CA ASP A 384 30.03 -38.31 25.60
C ASP A 384 28.92 -38.18 24.55
N GLY A 385 29.12 -38.73 23.35
CA GLY A 385 28.13 -38.73 22.28
C GLY A 385 28.26 -37.56 21.30
N ILE A 386 27.13 -37.08 20.77
CA ILE A 386 27.08 -36.14 19.64
C ILE A 386 26.55 -34.79 20.13
N SER A 387 27.23 -33.71 19.75
CA SER A 387 26.82 -32.33 20.05
C SER A 387 26.20 -31.68 18.82
N TYR A 388 25.03 -31.09 19.02
CA TYR A 388 24.24 -30.44 17.99
C TYR A 388 23.99 -28.97 18.32
N THR A 389 23.94 -28.15 17.29
CA THR A 389 23.36 -26.82 17.35
C THR A 389 22.23 -26.72 16.34
N GLY A 390 21.21 -25.94 16.65
CA GLY A 390 20.09 -25.73 15.75
C GLY A 390 19.44 -24.38 15.96
N ALA A 391 18.46 -24.09 15.11
CA ALA A 391 17.58 -22.95 15.27
C ALA A 391 16.13 -23.40 15.18
N SER A 392 15.26 -22.71 15.91
CA SER A 392 13.81 -22.81 15.78
C SER A 392 13.26 -21.61 15.02
N ALA A 393 11.94 -21.59 14.79
CA ALA A 393 11.27 -20.46 14.16
C ALA A 393 11.66 -19.12 14.85
N PRO A 394 12.01 -18.08 14.07
CA PRO A 394 12.43 -16.79 14.61
C PRO A 394 11.42 -16.19 15.60
N ARG A 395 11.91 -15.31 16.46
CA ARG A 395 11.10 -14.52 17.41
C ARG A 395 11.12 -13.05 16.99
N LEU A 396 10.10 -12.29 17.36
CA LEU A 396 10.13 -10.85 17.19
C LEU A 396 10.97 -10.22 18.30
N GLY A 397 12.03 -9.51 17.92
CA GLY A 397 12.78 -8.62 18.78
C GLY A 397 12.22 -7.21 18.73
N ILE A 398 12.31 -6.48 19.84
CA ILE A 398 12.01 -5.05 19.92
C ILE A 398 13.30 -4.35 20.32
N PHE A 399 13.74 -3.42 19.49
CA PHE A 399 15.03 -2.75 19.63
C PHE A 399 14.82 -1.25 19.77
N VAL A 400 15.37 -0.66 20.84
CA VAL A 400 15.45 0.80 20.95
C VAL A 400 16.77 1.24 20.34
N VAL A 401 16.70 2.06 19.30
CA VAL A 401 17.86 2.62 18.62
C VAL A 401 17.82 4.13 18.83
N ASP A 402 18.79 4.63 19.58
CA ASP A 402 18.96 6.03 19.98
C ASP A 402 20.12 6.72 19.25
N THR A 403 20.63 6.09 18.20
CA THR A 403 21.67 6.60 17.28
C THR A 403 21.09 6.84 15.87
N GLY A 404 21.85 7.55 15.03
CA GLY A 404 21.51 7.79 13.62
C GLY A 404 20.25 8.65 13.40
N GLY A 405 19.86 9.47 14.38
CA GLY A 405 18.63 10.29 14.33
C GLY A 405 17.92 10.40 15.68
N ALA A 406 16.62 10.69 15.65
CA ALA A 406 15.78 10.67 16.86
C ALA A 406 15.63 9.22 17.38
N PRO A 407 15.49 9.01 18.70
CA PRO A 407 15.26 7.67 19.26
C PRO A 407 14.02 7.01 18.66
N ARG A 408 14.17 5.76 18.24
CA ARG A 408 13.15 4.96 17.56
C ARG A 408 13.07 3.56 18.15
N ALA A 409 11.92 2.91 17.98
CA ALA A 409 11.75 1.50 18.29
C ALA A 409 11.58 0.73 16.98
N PHE A 410 12.41 -0.29 16.77
CA PHE A 410 12.37 -1.20 15.63
C PHE A 410 11.84 -2.57 16.07
N VAL A 411 11.17 -3.25 15.15
CA VAL A 411 10.70 -4.62 15.34
C VAL A 411 11.21 -5.46 14.17
N GLY A 412 11.84 -6.60 14.47
CA GLY A 412 12.43 -7.46 13.46
C GLY A 412 12.62 -8.90 13.93
N PRO A 413 12.88 -9.84 13.00
CA PRO A 413 13.10 -11.24 13.33
C PRO A 413 14.46 -11.44 14.02
N VAL A 414 14.46 -12.26 15.07
CA VAL A 414 15.65 -12.71 15.81
C VAL A 414 15.72 -14.22 15.74
N ALA A 415 16.86 -14.74 15.32
CA ALA A 415 17.10 -16.19 15.30
C ALA A 415 17.05 -16.75 16.73
N ARG A 416 16.36 -17.89 16.91
CA ARG A 416 16.30 -18.60 18.18
C ARG A 416 17.13 -19.87 18.11
N ALA A 417 18.42 -19.73 18.37
CA ALA A 417 19.38 -20.83 18.40
C ALA A 417 19.29 -21.63 19.71
N TYR A 418 19.67 -22.91 19.64
CA TYR A 418 19.78 -23.83 20.78
C TYR A 418 20.94 -24.82 20.57
N GLU A 419 21.34 -25.49 21.64
CA GLU A 419 22.21 -26.67 21.63
C GLU A 419 21.49 -27.90 22.20
N VAL A 420 21.94 -29.09 21.81
CA VAL A 420 21.49 -30.36 22.39
C VAL A 420 22.59 -31.40 22.27
N HIS A 421 22.73 -32.25 23.29
CA HIS A 421 23.66 -33.36 23.31
C HIS A 421 22.92 -34.69 23.39
N THR A 422 23.30 -35.65 22.56
CA THR A 422 22.70 -36.99 22.58
C THR A 422 23.79 -38.04 22.74
N PRO A 423 23.49 -39.24 23.28
CA PRO A 423 24.40 -40.37 23.21
C PRO A 423 24.78 -40.71 21.76
N LEU A 424 25.87 -41.47 21.57
CA LEU A 424 26.33 -41.93 20.26
C LEU A 424 25.35 -42.95 19.65
N GLN A 425 24.30 -42.45 18.99
CA GLN A 425 23.23 -43.22 18.35
C GLN A 425 23.01 -42.72 16.90
N THR A 426 21.86 -43.03 16.31
CA THR A 426 21.44 -42.45 15.02
C THR A 426 21.43 -40.93 15.10
N ARG A 427 22.09 -40.27 14.13
CA ARG A 427 22.18 -38.81 14.08
C ARG A 427 20.80 -38.18 13.87
N LEU A 428 20.53 -37.08 14.56
CA LEU A 428 19.28 -36.33 14.44
C LEU A 428 19.15 -35.71 13.04
N THR A 429 17.92 -35.70 12.54
CA THR A 429 17.49 -34.96 11.34
C THR A 429 16.71 -33.69 11.71
N ASP A 430 16.48 -32.81 10.75
CA ASP A 430 15.58 -31.64 10.94
C ASP A 430 14.15 -32.05 11.34
N GLU A 431 13.72 -33.27 11.00
CA GLU A 431 12.43 -33.80 11.44
C GLU A 431 12.46 -34.21 12.92
N ASP A 432 13.56 -34.80 13.38
CA ASP A 432 13.76 -35.16 14.79
C ASP A 432 13.88 -33.92 15.67
N ALA A 433 14.54 -32.88 15.16
CA ALA A 433 14.69 -31.59 15.84
C ALA A 433 13.34 -31.01 16.29
N ARG A 434 12.29 -31.13 15.46
CA ARG A 434 10.94 -30.64 15.77
C ARG A 434 10.25 -31.42 16.89
N LYS A 435 10.74 -32.61 17.22
CA LYS A 435 10.20 -33.52 18.24
C LYS A 435 10.96 -33.40 19.57
N LEU A 436 12.06 -32.64 19.63
CA LEU A 436 12.80 -32.41 20.87
C LEU A 436 11.92 -31.67 21.89
N SER A 437 11.78 -32.27 23.07
CA SER A 437 11.01 -31.70 24.18
C SER A 437 11.84 -30.77 25.07
N ALA A 438 13.17 -30.85 24.98
CA ALA A 438 14.12 -30.05 25.73
C ALA A 438 15.35 -29.75 24.87
N VAL A 439 15.80 -28.50 24.91
CA VAL A 439 17.02 -27.99 24.27
C VAL A 439 17.60 -26.91 25.19
N ASP A 440 18.88 -26.65 25.06
CA ASP A 440 19.58 -25.64 25.87
C ASP A 440 19.72 -24.34 25.07
N ASP A 441 19.17 -23.23 25.58
CA ASP A 441 19.32 -21.88 25.01
C ASP A 441 19.61 -20.81 26.09
N PRO A 442 20.54 -21.04 27.05
CA PRO A 442 20.71 -20.17 28.22
C PRO A 442 21.04 -18.72 27.88
N TRP A 443 21.69 -18.47 26.74
CA TRP A 443 21.96 -17.11 26.25
C TRP A 443 20.68 -16.32 25.96
N ALA A 444 19.60 -16.99 25.52
CA ALA A 444 18.34 -16.34 25.20
C ALA A 444 17.70 -15.68 26.43
N ALA A 445 17.95 -16.20 27.64
CA ALA A 445 17.42 -15.64 28.88
C ALA A 445 17.85 -14.18 29.13
N SER A 446 19.00 -13.76 28.60
CA SER A 446 19.54 -12.41 28.81
C SER A 446 18.79 -11.30 28.05
N TYR A 447 18.15 -11.64 26.94
CA TYR A 447 17.43 -10.70 26.07
C TYR A 447 15.97 -11.09 25.84
N THR A 448 15.50 -12.20 26.40
CA THR A 448 14.09 -12.57 26.38
C THR A 448 13.35 -11.77 27.44
N ILE A 449 12.41 -10.94 27.00
CA ILE A 449 11.48 -10.29 27.92
C ILE A 449 10.57 -11.34 28.56
N ALA A 450 10.24 -11.15 29.84
CA ALA A 450 9.24 -11.98 30.50
C ALA A 450 7.96 -11.98 29.66
N GLY A 451 7.38 -13.17 29.47
CA GLY A 451 6.09 -13.29 28.81
C GLY A 451 5.04 -12.39 29.48
N PRO A 452 4.00 -11.97 28.74
CA PRO A 452 2.93 -11.19 29.33
C PRO A 452 2.36 -11.93 30.55
N ALA A 453 1.98 -11.17 31.59
CA ALA A 453 1.33 -11.73 32.76
C ALA A 453 0.14 -12.60 32.36
N ALA A 454 -0.20 -13.60 33.19
CA ALA A 454 -1.32 -14.50 32.95
C ALA A 454 -2.56 -13.70 32.52
N ARG A 455 -3.12 -14.08 31.37
CA ARG A 455 -4.27 -13.38 30.79
C ARG A 455 -5.49 -13.64 31.68
N PRO A 456 -6.14 -12.61 32.25
CA PRO A 456 -7.38 -12.80 32.96
C PRO A 456 -8.47 -13.31 32.01
N ALA A 457 -9.39 -14.13 32.52
CA ALA A 457 -10.58 -14.54 31.78
C ALA A 457 -11.59 -13.40 31.79
N LEU A 458 -11.64 -12.63 30.70
CA LEU A 458 -12.56 -11.52 30.55
C LEU A 458 -12.93 -11.25 29.09
N ARG A 459 -14.12 -10.69 28.88
CA ARG A 459 -14.59 -10.13 27.62
C ARG A 459 -14.71 -8.63 27.76
N LEU A 460 -14.23 -7.90 26.77
CA LEU A 460 -14.33 -6.46 26.71
C LEU A 460 -15.10 -6.05 25.46
N ARG A 461 -16.01 -5.09 25.61
CA ARG A 461 -16.70 -4.44 24.51
C ARG A 461 -16.77 -2.94 24.74
N TYR A 462 -16.48 -2.16 23.70
CA TYR A 462 -16.84 -0.75 23.65
C TYR A 462 -18.26 -0.59 23.12
N ASP A 463 -19.11 0.06 23.90
CA ASP A 463 -20.45 0.42 23.50
C ASP A 463 -20.46 1.85 22.93
N THR A 464 -20.65 1.97 21.62
CA THR A 464 -20.65 3.25 20.91
C THR A 464 -21.90 4.09 21.19
N GLU A 465 -23.01 3.48 21.65
CA GLU A 465 -24.25 4.19 21.95
C GLU A 465 -24.17 4.91 23.29
N THR A 466 -23.58 4.26 24.28
CA THR A 466 -23.41 4.81 25.64
C THR A 466 -22.07 5.51 25.82
N GLY A 467 -21.05 5.11 25.04
CA GLY A 467 -19.66 5.49 25.21
C GLY A 467 -18.94 4.68 26.29
N ASN A 468 -19.57 3.66 26.87
CA ASN A 468 -19.00 2.87 27.95
C ASN A 468 -18.09 1.76 27.43
N VAL A 469 -17.14 1.34 28.27
CA VAL A 469 -16.44 0.06 28.08
C VAL A 469 -17.05 -0.93 29.05
N ILE A 470 -17.62 -2.02 28.54
CA ILE A 470 -18.14 -3.12 29.34
C ILE A 470 -17.06 -4.19 29.44
N VAL A 471 -16.75 -4.59 30.67
CA VAL A 471 -15.80 -5.65 31.00
C VAL A 471 -16.57 -6.75 31.73
N GLU A 472 -16.72 -7.90 31.12
CA GLU A 472 -17.32 -9.11 31.72
C GLU A 472 -16.19 -10.04 32.17
N ALA A 473 -16.16 -10.44 33.44
CA ALA A 473 -15.14 -11.34 33.99
C ALA A 473 -15.79 -12.52 34.72
N ALA A 474 -15.14 -13.69 34.69
CA ALA A 474 -15.62 -14.90 35.38
C ALA A 474 -15.30 -14.93 36.89
N ALA A 475 -14.58 -13.92 37.38
CA ALA A 475 -14.26 -13.71 38.78
C ALA A 475 -13.78 -12.27 38.98
N ALA A 476 -13.81 -11.77 40.22
CA ALA A 476 -13.30 -10.44 40.54
C ALA A 476 -11.81 -10.30 40.19
N LEU A 477 -11.49 -9.36 39.30
CA LEU A 477 -10.12 -9.09 38.84
C LEU A 477 -9.45 -7.93 39.60
N GLY A 478 -10.21 -7.21 40.43
CA GLY A 478 -9.70 -6.09 41.22
C GLY A 478 -9.50 -4.81 40.39
N PRO A 479 -8.61 -3.89 40.81
CA PRO A 479 -8.43 -2.61 40.13
C PRO A 479 -7.96 -2.78 38.67
N ALA A 480 -8.74 -2.22 37.76
CA ALA A 480 -8.46 -2.19 36.33
C ALA A 480 -8.43 -0.74 35.84
N THR A 481 -7.47 -0.41 34.98
CA THR A 481 -7.39 0.88 34.29
C THR A 481 -7.69 0.69 32.81
N ILE A 482 -8.69 1.41 32.32
CA ILE A 482 -9.11 1.44 30.92
C ILE A 482 -8.72 2.79 30.31
N LYS A 483 -8.04 2.77 29.17
CA LYS A 483 -7.72 3.96 28.38
C LYS A 483 -8.42 3.86 27.02
N LEU A 484 -9.24 4.84 26.69
CA LEU A 484 -9.71 5.03 25.32
C LEU A 484 -8.58 5.67 24.52
N LEU A 485 -8.26 5.12 23.35
CA LEU A 485 -7.25 5.62 22.45
C LEU A 485 -7.89 6.00 21.11
N ASP A 486 -7.33 6.98 20.41
CA ASP A 486 -7.70 7.25 19.01
C ASP A 486 -7.06 6.25 18.03
N HIS A 487 -7.29 6.46 16.73
CA HIS A 487 -6.72 5.61 15.68
C HIS A 487 -5.19 5.71 15.57
N HIS A 488 -4.58 6.78 16.09
CA HIS A 488 -3.12 6.95 16.23
C HIS A 488 -2.58 6.44 17.56
N ARG A 489 -3.43 5.79 18.38
CA ARG A 489 -3.09 5.25 19.71
C ARG A 489 -2.77 6.32 20.76
N VAL A 490 -3.20 7.56 20.53
CA VAL A 490 -3.08 8.66 21.49
C VAL A 490 -4.19 8.53 22.54
N PRO A 491 -3.88 8.63 23.85
CA PRO A 491 -4.91 8.55 24.91
C PRO A 491 -5.95 9.68 24.82
N LEU A 492 -7.23 9.31 24.77
CA LEU A 492 -8.38 10.21 24.79
C LEU A 492 -8.94 10.42 26.20
N ALA A 493 -9.05 9.32 26.96
CA ALA A 493 -9.55 9.33 28.33
C ALA A 493 -9.06 8.09 29.08
N THR A 494 -8.92 8.19 30.40
CA THR A 494 -8.54 7.08 31.27
C THR A 494 -9.51 6.97 32.46
N ARG A 495 -9.87 5.75 32.83
CA ARG A 495 -10.68 5.42 34.00
C ARG A 495 -10.09 4.25 34.73
N THR A 496 -10.12 4.30 36.06
CA THR A 496 -9.68 3.21 36.91
C THR A 496 -10.80 2.88 37.88
N GLN A 497 -11.22 1.62 37.94
CA GLN A 497 -12.16 1.10 38.92
C GLN A 497 -11.96 -0.40 39.09
N ARG A 498 -12.62 -0.98 40.09
CA ARG A 498 -12.56 -2.42 40.31
C ARG A 498 -13.44 -3.15 39.30
N VAL A 499 -12.94 -4.26 38.78
CA VAL A 499 -13.70 -5.24 38.01
C VAL A 499 -14.07 -6.37 38.97
N GLU A 500 -15.36 -6.53 39.19
CA GLU A 500 -15.93 -7.58 40.03
C GLU A 500 -16.32 -8.78 39.16
N ASP A 501 -16.88 -9.82 39.77
CA ASP A 501 -17.47 -10.95 39.05
C ASP A 501 -18.67 -10.51 38.20
N GLY A 502 -18.77 -11.00 36.97
CA GLY A 502 -19.78 -10.59 35.98
C GLY A 502 -19.42 -9.30 35.23
N GLU A 503 -20.44 -8.52 34.87
CA GLU A 503 -20.27 -7.30 34.08
C GLU A 503 -19.92 -6.06 34.93
N THR A 504 -18.89 -5.35 34.51
CA THR A 504 -18.45 -4.07 35.05
C THR A 504 -18.42 -3.02 33.93
N ALA A 505 -19.20 -1.94 34.08
CA ALA A 505 -19.23 -0.85 33.11
C ALA A 505 -18.32 0.32 33.50
N PHE A 506 -17.39 0.70 32.62
CA PHE A 506 -16.54 1.89 32.74
C PHE A 506 -17.19 3.04 31.97
N ALA A 507 -17.67 4.04 32.72
CA ALA A 507 -18.33 5.19 32.12
C ALA A 507 -17.31 6.20 31.54
N PHE A 508 -17.42 6.44 30.23
CA PHE A 508 -16.68 7.49 29.53
C PHE A 508 -17.63 8.50 28.86
N PRO A 509 -17.16 9.73 28.58
CA PRO A 509 -17.99 10.71 27.89
C PRO A 509 -18.40 10.24 26.49
N LYS A 510 -19.70 10.11 26.23
CA LYS A 510 -20.28 9.73 24.93
C LYS A 510 -19.73 10.54 23.74
N LYS A 511 -19.35 11.80 23.94
CA LYS A 511 -18.71 12.65 22.93
C LYS A 511 -17.40 12.09 22.34
N LEU A 512 -16.81 11.08 22.97
CA LEU A 512 -15.60 10.41 22.50
C LEU A 512 -15.87 9.27 21.51
N ALA A 513 -17.10 8.75 21.41
CA ALA A 513 -17.41 7.51 20.68
C ALA A 513 -16.96 7.49 19.21
N GLY A 514 -17.07 8.62 18.50
CA GLY A 514 -16.61 8.73 17.12
C GLY A 514 -15.08 8.89 16.95
N LYS A 515 -14.33 8.95 18.05
CA LYS A 515 -12.87 9.15 18.05
C LYS A 515 -12.10 7.94 18.55
N VAL A 516 -12.76 6.98 19.20
CA VAL A 516 -12.10 5.80 19.77
C VAL A 516 -11.71 4.82 18.66
N GLY A 517 -10.41 4.56 18.52
CA GLY A 517 -9.88 3.53 17.63
C GLY A 517 -9.36 2.28 18.35
N ALA A 518 -9.18 2.35 19.68
CA ALA A 518 -8.84 1.21 20.52
C ALA A 518 -9.17 1.45 22.01
N VAL A 519 -9.24 0.36 22.76
CA VAL A 519 -9.37 0.35 24.22
C VAL A 519 -8.17 -0.39 24.82
N TYR A 520 -7.34 0.30 25.59
CA TYR A 520 -6.21 -0.27 26.32
C TYR A 520 -6.59 -0.60 27.76
N VAL A 521 -6.15 -1.75 28.26
CA VAL A 521 -6.55 -2.34 29.53
C VAL A 521 -5.30 -2.63 30.38
N VAL A 522 -5.36 -2.31 31.66
CA VAL A 522 -4.35 -2.68 32.66
C VAL A 522 -5.04 -3.29 33.87
N ILE A 523 -4.70 -4.53 34.24
CA ILE A 523 -5.23 -5.23 35.42
C ILE A 523 -4.06 -5.90 36.14
N GLY A 524 -3.64 -5.34 37.29
CA GLY A 524 -2.40 -5.77 37.94
C GLY A 524 -1.21 -5.68 36.98
N ALA A 525 -0.59 -6.82 36.66
CA ALA A 525 0.51 -6.91 35.70
C ALA A 525 0.05 -7.14 34.24
N PHE A 526 -1.22 -7.50 34.01
CA PHE A 526 -1.77 -7.69 32.68
C PHE A 526 -1.95 -6.34 31.98
N ARG A 527 -1.47 -6.25 30.73
CA ARG A 527 -1.57 -5.07 29.87
C ARG A 527 -1.84 -5.53 28.45
N ASP A 528 -2.94 -5.09 27.87
CA ASP A 528 -3.30 -5.40 26.48
C ASP A 528 -4.31 -4.39 25.94
N TRP A 529 -4.78 -4.56 24.71
CA TRP A 529 -5.76 -3.69 24.07
C TRP A 529 -6.68 -4.42 23.09
N ALA A 530 -7.86 -3.83 22.91
CA ALA A 530 -8.82 -4.18 21.87
C ALA A 530 -8.77 -3.11 20.77
N VAL A 531 -8.70 -3.54 19.52
CA VAL A 531 -8.69 -2.66 18.35
C VAL A 531 -10.03 -2.77 17.63
N GLY A 532 -10.49 -1.66 17.04
CA GLY A 532 -11.71 -1.67 16.22
C GLY A 532 -11.54 -2.54 14.98
N ASP A 533 -12.55 -3.35 14.68
CA ASP A 533 -12.62 -4.10 13.43
C ASP A 533 -12.95 -3.18 12.23
N SER A 534 -13.15 -3.78 11.05
CA SER A 534 -13.52 -3.05 9.83
C SER A 534 -14.85 -2.29 9.92
N TYR A 535 -15.69 -2.60 10.91
CA TYR A 535 -16.96 -1.93 11.19
C TYR A 535 -16.85 -0.94 12.36
N GLY A 536 -15.64 -0.73 12.89
CA GLY A 536 -15.37 0.12 14.04
C GLY A 536 -15.85 -0.47 15.37
N GLN A 537 -16.22 -1.76 15.41
CA GLN A 537 -16.58 -2.43 16.64
C GLN A 537 -15.32 -2.81 17.40
N ILE A 538 -15.24 -2.38 18.67
CA ILE A 538 -14.12 -2.73 19.54
C ILE A 538 -14.62 -3.77 20.54
N ALA A 539 -14.26 -5.02 20.30
CA ALA A 539 -14.52 -6.11 21.22
C ALA A 539 -13.37 -7.12 21.20
N THR A 540 -13.10 -7.75 22.33
CA THR A 540 -12.12 -8.83 22.42
C THR A 540 -12.40 -9.71 23.64
N GLN A 541 -11.85 -10.92 23.64
CA GLN A 541 -11.89 -11.82 24.78
C GLN A 541 -10.49 -12.33 25.08
N TRP A 542 -10.12 -12.25 26.36
CA TRP A 542 -8.91 -12.85 26.89
C TRP A 542 -9.31 -14.03 27.79
N GLY A 543 -8.56 -15.13 27.69
CA GLY A 543 -8.90 -16.37 28.41
C GLY A 543 -10.21 -17.02 27.94
N LYS A 544 -10.57 -18.12 28.59
CA LYS A 544 -11.89 -18.76 28.42
C LYS A 544 -12.79 -18.26 29.55
N LEU A 545 -13.88 -17.60 29.20
CA LEU A 545 -15.05 -17.49 30.08
C LEU A 545 -15.78 -18.83 29.93
N GLU A 546 -15.88 -19.63 30.99
CA GLU A 546 -16.69 -20.84 30.93
C GLU A 546 -18.13 -20.44 30.60
N ALA A 547 -18.76 -21.16 29.68
CA ALA A 547 -20.16 -20.91 29.33
C ALA A 547 -21.00 -21.15 30.59
N SER A 548 -21.84 -20.17 30.95
CA SER A 548 -22.99 -20.46 31.80
C SER A 548 -23.76 -21.60 31.13
N GLU A 549 -23.92 -22.72 31.83
CA GLU A 549 -24.82 -23.80 31.41
C GLU A 549 -26.20 -23.19 31.15
N GLU A 550 -26.60 -23.13 29.87
CA GLU A 550 -28.01 -23.09 29.45
C GLU A 550 -28.42 -24.47 28.94
#